data_AF-A0A504KZ86-F1
#
_entry.id   AF-A0A504KZ86-F1
#
_cell.length_a   1.000
_cell.length_b   1.000
_cell.length_c   1.000
_cell.angle_alpha   90.00
_cell.angle_beta   90.00
_cell.angle_gamma   90.00
#
_symmetry.space_group_name_H-M   'P 1'
#
loop_
_entity.id
_entity.type
_entity.pdbx_description
1 polymer ?
#
loop_
_entity_poly.entity_id
_entity_poly.type
_entity_poly.pdbx_seq_one_letter_code
_entity_poly.pdbx_strand_id
1 'polypeptide(L)'
;MLPDLSPAQEKLLIRLADPEAAADWGNDVSGASLMALLANAEFHGVLPIVLRKFRERGDANLPKDAGLPQKLAELRDQATTATGQSMLLQYHGDRIMKALAAKSVPARIVKGPVFARKLYRQVADRPFTDIDILVDPASIDEANRTIAQCGFELGSNEAESRELQEYKWLEKENSSLLIELHGNLVHDTGMRRRLSLGFRELQTIDGGQTDTPAALLTIAIVHAAGGHKFHRLQLCVDVLQGLRALKSPEEEARLLEAARMTGIELELATVLNVTGRLFGAARAIELADRIKPDLSIRLAKWLITGKMLLRVNSRDKMRSRLSRDAFRWVQRLARPRPYPA
;
A
#
# COMPACT_ATOMS: atom_id res chain seq x y z
N MET A 1 14.61 3.29 -17.31
CA MET A 1 13.62 2.30 -17.79
C MET A 1 13.95 0.99 -17.11
N LEU A 2 12.98 0.24 -16.60
CA LEU A 2 13.29 -1.02 -15.93
C LEU A 2 13.79 -2.07 -16.94
N PRO A 3 14.70 -2.97 -16.54
CA PRO A 3 14.99 -4.17 -17.32
C PRO A 3 13.70 -4.98 -17.50
N ASP A 4 13.41 -5.36 -18.75
CA ASP A 4 12.25 -6.20 -19.05
C ASP A 4 12.44 -7.60 -18.45
N LEU A 5 11.38 -8.15 -17.86
CA LEU A 5 11.36 -9.50 -17.33
C LEU A 5 10.65 -10.45 -18.31
N SER A 6 11.20 -11.66 -18.49
CA SER A 6 10.49 -12.75 -19.14
C SER A 6 9.29 -13.19 -18.30
N PRO A 7 8.28 -13.86 -18.86
CA PRO A 7 7.14 -14.36 -18.08
C PRO A 7 7.53 -15.28 -16.91
N ALA A 8 8.64 -16.02 -17.02
CA ALA A 8 9.16 -16.83 -15.94
C ALA A 8 9.79 -15.98 -14.82
N GLN A 9 10.51 -14.93 -15.19
CA GLN A 9 11.08 -13.96 -14.24
C GLN A 9 9.99 -13.12 -13.56
N GLU A 10 8.93 -12.72 -14.27
CA GLU A 10 7.75 -12.05 -13.69
C GLU A 10 7.11 -12.93 -12.59
N LYS A 11 6.88 -14.23 -12.89
CA LYS A 11 6.36 -15.19 -11.91
C LYS A 11 7.29 -15.34 -10.70
N LEU A 12 8.59 -15.40 -10.95
CA LEU A 12 9.59 -15.49 -9.88
C LEU A 12 9.57 -14.24 -8.99
N LEU A 13 9.51 -13.03 -9.57
CA LEU A 13 9.38 -11.78 -8.80
C LEU A 13 8.14 -11.80 -7.91
N ILE A 14 6.99 -12.25 -8.44
CA ILE A 14 5.75 -12.35 -7.66
C ILE A 14 5.91 -13.33 -6.48
N ARG A 15 6.48 -14.52 -6.73
CA ARG A 15 6.75 -15.51 -5.66
C ARG A 15 7.69 -14.95 -4.60
N LEU A 16 8.72 -14.22 -5.02
CA LEU A 16 9.67 -13.59 -4.09
C LEU A 16 9.03 -12.45 -3.30
N ALA A 17 8.13 -11.69 -3.91
CA ALA A 17 7.44 -10.57 -3.28
C ALA A 17 6.45 -10.96 -2.18
N ASP A 18 5.97 -12.21 -2.16
CA ASP A 18 5.15 -12.74 -1.06
C ASP A 18 6.03 -12.99 0.18
N PRO A 19 5.86 -12.25 1.30
CA PRO A 19 6.71 -12.39 2.49
C PRO A 19 6.72 -13.79 3.12
N GLU A 20 5.63 -14.54 2.95
CA GLU A 20 5.39 -15.84 3.56
C GLU A 20 5.76 -17.01 2.64
N ALA A 21 5.90 -16.77 1.33
CA ALA A 21 6.40 -17.78 0.41
C ALA A 21 7.88 -18.11 0.69
N ALA A 22 8.23 -19.39 0.55
CA ALA A 22 9.61 -19.85 0.74
C ALA A 22 10.61 -19.10 -0.18
N ALA A 23 11.84 -18.95 0.31
CA ALA A 23 12.99 -18.42 -0.42
C ALA A 23 13.56 -19.41 -1.45
N ASP A 24 12.68 -20.10 -2.16
CA ASP A 24 13.04 -21.11 -3.14
C ASP A 24 12.76 -20.62 -4.56
N TRP A 25 13.81 -20.62 -5.37
CA TRP A 25 13.75 -20.39 -6.81
C TRP A 25 14.75 -21.32 -7.48
N GLY A 26 14.38 -21.91 -8.61
CA GLY A 26 15.20 -22.94 -9.27
C GLY A 26 16.66 -22.50 -9.50
N ASN A 27 17.54 -23.47 -9.73
CA ASN A 27 18.97 -23.22 -9.92
C ASN A 27 19.31 -22.58 -11.30
N ASP A 28 18.32 -22.42 -12.18
CA ASP A 28 18.51 -22.01 -13.57
C ASP A 28 18.45 -20.48 -13.79
N VAL A 29 18.44 -19.69 -12.72
CA VAL A 29 18.38 -18.22 -12.84
C VAL A 29 19.79 -17.68 -13.08
N SER A 30 20.02 -16.98 -14.19
CA SER A 30 21.33 -16.37 -14.48
C SER A 30 21.61 -15.13 -13.62
N GLY A 31 22.88 -14.73 -13.50
CA GLY A 31 23.29 -13.48 -12.83
C GLY A 31 22.59 -12.24 -13.38
N ALA A 32 22.56 -12.09 -14.70
CA ALA A 32 21.81 -11.02 -15.38
C ALA A 32 20.30 -11.03 -15.05
N SER A 33 19.70 -12.22 -14.90
CA SER A 33 18.31 -12.35 -14.49
C SER A 33 18.09 -11.86 -13.06
N LEU A 34 19.00 -12.16 -12.14
CA LEU A 34 18.93 -11.65 -10.76
C LEU A 34 19.09 -10.14 -10.70
N MET A 35 20.00 -9.56 -11.48
CA MET A 35 20.17 -8.11 -11.57
C MET A 35 18.87 -7.43 -12.05
N ALA A 36 18.22 -7.99 -13.07
CA ALA A 36 16.93 -7.51 -13.55
C ALA A 36 15.81 -7.64 -12.49
N LEU A 37 15.78 -8.76 -11.75
CA LEU A 37 14.84 -9.00 -10.66
C LEU A 37 15.03 -8.01 -9.51
N LEU A 38 16.28 -7.72 -9.11
CA LEU A 38 16.58 -6.76 -8.04
C LEU A 38 16.13 -5.34 -8.42
N ALA A 39 16.40 -4.90 -9.65
CA ALA A 39 15.95 -3.59 -10.13
C ALA A 39 14.41 -3.49 -10.16
N ASN A 40 13.72 -4.55 -10.57
CA ASN A 40 12.26 -4.58 -10.54
C ASN A 40 11.71 -4.66 -9.10
N ALA A 41 12.35 -5.41 -8.21
CA ALA A 41 11.97 -5.52 -6.81
C ALA A 41 12.08 -4.16 -6.08
N GLU A 42 13.14 -3.41 -6.36
CA GLU A 42 13.36 -2.05 -5.88
C GLU A 42 12.22 -1.13 -6.32
N PHE A 43 11.96 -1.05 -7.63
CA PHE A 43 10.89 -0.23 -8.16
C PHE A 43 9.51 -0.60 -7.60
N HIS A 44 9.24 -1.89 -7.49
CA HIS A 44 7.95 -2.39 -7.02
C HIS A 44 7.79 -2.36 -5.50
N GLY A 45 8.78 -1.86 -4.75
CA GLY A 45 8.70 -1.70 -3.30
C GLY A 45 8.75 -3.02 -2.51
N VAL A 46 9.33 -4.07 -3.09
CA VAL A 46 9.42 -5.42 -2.50
C VAL A 46 10.86 -5.88 -2.28
N LEU A 47 11.84 -5.02 -2.57
CA LEU A 47 13.27 -5.29 -2.40
C LEU A 47 13.65 -5.81 -0.99
N PRO A 48 13.14 -5.27 0.13
CA PRO A 48 13.51 -5.77 1.46
C PRO A 48 13.19 -7.25 1.65
N ILE A 49 12.02 -7.68 1.17
CA ILE A 49 11.59 -9.09 1.19
C ILE A 49 12.54 -9.93 0.34
N VAL A 50 12.86 -9.47 -0.87
CA VAL A 50 13.76 -10.17 -1.80
C VAL A 50 15.16 -10.31 -1.21
N LEU A 51 15.74 -9.24 -0.66
CA LEU A 51 17.07 -9.25 -0.04
C LEU A 51 17.12 -10.18 1.17
N ARG A 52 16.08 -10.19 2.01
CA ARG A 52 15.96 -11.13 3.13
C ARG A 52 16.00 -12.58 2.63
N LYS A 53 15.21 -12.91 1.61
CA LYS A 53 15.18 -14.26 1.02
C LYS A 53 16.51 -14.66 0.38
N PHE A 54 17.21 -13.72 -0.25
CA PHE A 54 18.55 -13.97 -0.80
C PHE A 54 19.55 -14.29 0.31
N ARG A 55 19.48 -13.58 1.44
CA ARG A 55 20.28 -13.87 2.62
C ARG A 55 19.93 -15.23 3.25
N GLU A 56 18.66 -15.60 3.31
CA GLU A 56 18.22 -16.92 3.81
C GLU A 56 18.75 -18.08 2.96
N ARG A 57 18.86 -17.89 1.64
CA ARG A 57 19.47 -18.88 0.72
C ARG A 57 21.00 -18.94 0.84
N GLY A 58 21.63 -17.83 1.24
CA GLY A 58 23.08 -17.69 1.35
C GLY A 58 23.74 -17.27 0.04
N ASP A 59 24.62 -16.27 0.11
CA ASP A 59 25.24 -15.64 -1.06
C ASP A 59 26.09 -16.62 -1.89
N ALA A 60 26.69 -17.63 -1.23
CA ALA A 60 27.46 -18.67 -1.90
C ALA A 60 26.62 -19.53 -2.86
N ASN A 61 25.30 -19.57 -2.67
CA ASN A 61 24.36 -20.33 -3.49
C ASN A 61 23.73 -19.48 -4.61
N LEU A 62 24.19 -18.24 -4.78
CA LEU A 62 23.76 -17.38 -5.89
C LEU A 62 24.60 -17.66 -7.15
N PRO A 63 24.00 -17.52 -8.35
CA PRO A 63 24.70 -17.60 -9.62
C PRO A 63 25.95 -16.71 -9.66
N LYS A 64 27.03 -17.23 -10.27
CA LYS A 64 28.27 -16.48 -10.44
C LYS A 64 28.05 -15.33 -11.42
N ASP A 65 28.30 -14.12 -10.96
CA ASP A 65 28.26 -12.89 -11.75
C ASP A 65 29.23 -11.88 -11.10
N ALA A 66 30.02 -11.18 -11.91
CA ALA A 66 31.07 -10.31 -11.41
C ALA A 66 30.52 -9.06 -10.69
N GLY A 67 29.34 -8.56 -11.11
CA GLY A 67 28.74 -7.34 -10.55
C GLY A 67 27.74 -7.60 -9.42
N LEU A 68 27.19 -8.81 -9.34
CA LEU A 68 26.15 -9.16 -8.36
C LEU A 68 26.58 -8.96 -6.89
N PRO A 69 27.79 -9.35 -6.43
CA PRO A 69 28.20 -9.15 -5.03
C PRO A 69 28.22 -7.68 -4.63
N GLN A 70 28.81 -6.82 -5.48
CA GLN A 70 28.85 -5.38 -5.25
C GLN A 70 27.43 -4.81 -5.21
N LYS A 71 26.58 -5.18 -6.18
CA LYS A 71 25.21 -4.70 -6.21
C LYS A 71 24.39 -5.11 -4.98
N LEU A 72 24.57 -6.35 -4.50
CA LEU A 72 23.90 -6.81 -3.28
C LEU A 72 24.38 -6.04 -2.04
N ALA A 73 25.68 -5.74 -1.94
CA ALA A 73 26.21 -4.92 -0.86
C ALA A 73 25.58 -3.51 -0.85
N GLU A 74 25.53 -2.85 -2.01
CA GLU A 74 24.88 -1.54 -2.19
C GLU A 74 23.39 -1.57 -1.78
N LEU A 75 22.63 -2.54 -2.27
CA LEU A 75 21.20 -2.65 -1.98
C LEU A 75 20.93 -2.96 -0.50
N ARG A 76 21.81 -3.71 0.16
CA ARG A 76 21.71 -4.01 1.60
C ARG A 76 22.02 -2.79 2.46
N ASP A 77 23.00 -1.98 2.06
CA ASP A 77 23.30 -0.71 2.72
C ASP A 77 22.12 0.28 2.60
N GLN A 78 21.53 0.38 1.40
CA GLN A 78 20.30 1.15 1.17
C GLN A 78 19.12 0.63 2.02
N ALA A 79 18.92 -0.69 2.09
CA ALA A 79 17.86 -1.27 2.91
C ALA A 79 18.07 -1.01 4.41
N THR A 80 19.32 -0.98 4.86
CA THR A 80 19.70 -0.63 6.24
C THR A 80 19.35 0.84 6.52
N THR A 81 19.72 1.73 5.61
CA THR A 81 19.38 3.16 5.68
C THR A 81 17.86 3.37 5.72
N ALA A 82 17.10 2.71 4.85
CA ALA A 82 15.64 2.81 4.82
C ALA A 82 14.99 2.29 6.12
N THR A 83 15.58 1.25 6.74
CA THR A 83 15.14 0.76 8.05
C THR A 83 15.38 1.81 9.13
N GLY A 84 16.55 2.45 9.14
CA GLY A 84 16.86 3.56 10.06
C GLY A 84 15.90 4.74 9.90
N GLN A 85 15.59 5.12 8.65
CA GLN A 85 14.60 6.16 8.37
C GLN A 85 13.20 5.78 8.88
N SER A 86 12.78 4.52 8.69
CA SER A 86 11.49 4.01 9.22
C SER A 86 11.43 4.10 10.77
N MET A 87 12.55 3.84 11.46
CA MET A 87 12.64 3.98 12.91
C MET A 87 12.52 5.45 13.37
N LEU A 88 13.17 6.38 12.67
CA LEU A 88 13.04 7.81 12.94
C LEU A 88 11.60 8.29 12.69
N LEU A 89 11.00 7.90 11.57
CA LEU A 89 9.60 8.20 11.26
C LEU A 89 8.65 7.66 12.34
N GLN A 90 8.86 6.44 12.82
CA GLN A 90 8.09 5.88 13.93
C GLN A 90 8.22 6.74 15.20
N TYR A 91 9.44 7.15 15.55
CA TYR A 91 9.68 8.01 16.70
C TYR A 91 8.92 9.35 16.60
N HIS A 92 9.02 10.03 15.45
CA HIS A 92 8.30 11.30 15.23
C HIS A 92 6.78 11.10 15.20
N GLY A 93 6.30 10.03 14.56
CA GLY A 93 4.88 9.65 14.56
C GLY A 93 4.35 9.47 15.97
N ASP A 94 5.04 8.70 16.82
CA ASP A 94 4.65 8.48 18.21
C ASP A 94 4.68 9.78 19.04
N ARG A 95 5.65 10.67 18.79
CA ARG A 95 5.73 12.00 19.43
C ARG A 95 4.52 12.86 19.08
N ILE A 96 4.17 12.92 17.79
CA ILE A 96 3.01 13.68 17.31
C ILE A 96 1.71 13.10 17.89
N MET A 97 1.55 11.78 17.86
CA MET A 97 0.36 11.11 18.41
C MET A 97 0.16 11.40 19.90
N LYS A 98 1.26 11.42 20.69
CA LYS A 98 1.21 11.84 22.10
C LYS A 98 0.81 13.30 22.26
N ALA A 99 1.34 14.20 21.43
CA ALA A 99 0.99 15.63 21.48
C ALA A 99 -0.47 15.89 21.10
N LEU A 100 -1.00 15.19 20.09
CA LEU A 100 -2.41 15.25 19.71
C LEU A 100 -3.32 14.74 20.84
N ALA A 101 -2.95 13.61 21.46
CA ALA A 101 -3.69 13.05 22.58
C ALA A 101 -3.72 13.99 23.80
N ALA A 102 -2.60 14.66 24.12
CA ALA A 102 -2.53 15.64 25.21
C ALA A 102 -3.48 16.84 25.02
N LYS A 103 -3.87 17.11 23.78
CA LYS A 103 -4.84 18.15 23.40
C LYS A 103 -6.24 17.62 23.11
N SER A 104 -6.50 16.35 23.40
CA SER A 104 -7.78 15.68 23.10
C SER A 104 -8.16 15.75 21.62
N VAL A 105 -7.17 15.69 20.71
CA VAL A 105 -7.40 15.57 19.27
C VAL A 105 -7.36 14.09 18.87
N PRO A 106 -8.52 13.48 18.54
CA PRO A 106 -8.54 12.09 18.09
C PRO A 106 -7.82 11.97 16.75
N ALA A 107 -6.84 11.06 16.70
CA ALA A 107 -6.03 10.82 15.53
C ALA A 107 -5.66 9.34 15.44
N ARG A 108 -5.24 8.91 14.25
CA ARG A 108 -4.76 7.54 14.02
C ARG A 108 -3.67 7.54 12.97
N ILE A 109 -2.53 6.90 13.27
CA ILE A 109 -1.59 6.54 12.22
C ILE A 109 -2.19 5.42 11.38
N VAL A 110 -2.15 5.57 10.06
CA VAL A 110 -2.64 4.58 9.10
C VAL A 110 -1.48 4.11 8.22
N LYS A 111 -1.57 2.88 7.70
CA LYS A 111 -0.56 2.27 6.81
C LYS A 111 0.82 2.12 7.47
N GLY A 112 1.88 2.57 6.79
CA GLY A 112 3.32 2.43 7.10
C GLY A 112 3.64 1.52 8.30
N PRO A 113 3.82 2.10 9.50
CA PRO A 113 4.21 1.33 10.69
C PRO A 113 3.14 0.38 11.21
N VAL A 114 1.85 0.71 11.04
CA VAL A 114 0.75 -0.17 11.43
C VAL A 114 0.76 -1.42 10.55
N PHE A 115 0.91 -1.28 9.23
CA PHE A 115 1.02 -2.42 8.32
C PHE A 115 2.27 -3.25 8.62
N ALA A 116 3.43 -2.61 8.74
CA ALA A 116 4.68 -3.30 9.02
C ALA A 116 4.61 -4.14 10.31
N ARG A 117 3.91 -3.65 11.34
CA ARG A 117 3.77 -4.34 12.63
C ARG A 117 2.63 -5.37 12.68
N LYS A 118 1.49 -5.09 12.02
CA LYS A 118 0.26 -5.89 12.15
C LYS A 118 0.08 -6.92 11.04
N LEU A 119 0.61 -6.66 9.84
CA LEU A 119 0.39 -7.48 8.65
C LEU A 119 1.63 -8.28 8.22
N TYR A 120 2.83 -7.81 8.58
CA TYR A 120 4.08 -8.47 8.18
C TYR A 120 4.72 -9.22 9.36
N ARG A 121 5.23 -10.42 9.10
CA ARG A 121 5.95 -11.21 10.11
C ARG A 121 7.27 -10.54 10.51
N GLN A 122 7.94 -9.92 9.54
CA GLN A 122 9.18 -9.17 9.73
C GLN A 122 8.90 -7.69 9.44
N VAL A 123 9.03 -6.82 10.44
CA VAL A 123 8.75 -5.37 10.28
C VAL A 123 9.61 -4.76 9.16
N ALA A 124 10.86 -5.22 9.04
CA ALA A 124 11.81 -4.75 8.01
C ALA A 124 11.41 -5.13 6.57
N ASP A 125 10.44 -6.04 6.37
CA ASP A 125 9.94 -6.36 5.02
C ASP A 125 9.11 -5.22 4.42
N ARG A 126 8.62 -4.30 5.26
CA ARG A 126 7.72 -3.23 4.87
C ARG A 126 8.22 -1.87 5.41
N PRO A 127 9.37 -1.38 4.91
CA PRO A 127 9.81 -0.03 5.25
C PRO A 127 8.79 1.00 4.75
N PHE A 128 8.84 2.18 5.34
CA PHE A 128 7.98 3.31 5.01
C PHE A 128 8.81 4.60 5.01
N THR A 129 8.43 5.52 4.15
CA THR A 129 9.14 6.80 3.92
C THR A 129 8.39 8.00 4.51
N ASP A 130 7.20 7.74 5.03
CA ASP A 130 6.24 8.69 5.52
C ASP A 130 5.36 8.08 6.62
N ILE A 131 4.72 8.96 7.41
CA ILE A 131 3.65 8.58 8.34
C ILE A 131 2.37 9.26 7.88
N ASP A 132 1.35 8.48 7.54
CA ASP A 132 0.00 8.99 7.34
C ASP A 132 -0.72 9.08 8.68
N ILE A 133 -1.18 10.28 9.05
CA ILE A 133 -2.04 10.52 10.22
C ILE A 133 -3.43 10.91 9.73
N LEU A 134 -4.45 10.19 10.16
CA LEU A 134 -5.84 10.47 9.87
C LEU A 134 -6.52 11.10 11.08
N VAL A 135 -7.25 12.20 10.85
CA VAL A 135 -8.05 12.90 11.86
C VAL A 135 -9.47 13.14 11.33
N ASP A 136 -10.39 13.47 12.25
CA ASP A 136 -11.67 14.03 11.83
C ASP A 136 -11.45 15.38 11.11
N PRO A 137 -12.16 15.67 9.99
CA PRO A 137 -12.04 16.95 9.31
C PRO A 137 -12.21 18.18 10.22
N ALA A 138 -13.06 18.09 11.26
CA ALA A 138 -13.26 19.16 12.23
C ALA A 138 -12.02 19.41 13.12
N SER A 139 -11.08 18.48 13.17
CA SER A 139 -9.86 18.57 13.97
C SER A 139 -8.60 18.90 13.15
N ILE A 140 -8.70 19.09 11.83
CA ILE A 140 -7.56 19.35 10.94
C ILE A 140 -6.74 20.55 11.40
N ASP A 141 -7.38 21.68 11.72
CA ASP A 141 -6.66 22.91 12.07
C ASP A 141 -5.85 22.75 13.37
N GLU A 142 -6.42 22.09 14.41
CA GLU A 142 -5.67 21.82 15.65
C GLU A 142 -4.58 20.77 15.45
N ALA A 143 -4.82 19.77 14.61
CA ALA A 143 -3.82 18.77 14.28
C ALA A 143 -2.63 19.38 13.55
N ASN A 144 -2.88 20.25 12.56
CA ASN A 144 -1.85 21.02 11.85
C ASN A 144 -1.02 21.88 12.81
N ARG A 145 -1.66 22.64 13.71
CA ARG A 145 -0.95 23.42 14.74
C ARG A 145 -0.07 22.54 15.63
N THR A 146 -0.55 21.35 15.98
CA THR A 146 0.18 20.42 16.85
C THR A 146 1.39 19.81 16.14
N ILE A 147 1.26 19.45 14.86
CA ILE A 147 2.37 18.95 14.04
C ILE A 147 3.45 20.03 13.89
N ALA A 148 3.05 21.28 13.62
CA ALA A 148 3.98 22.41 13.54
C ALA A 148 4.77 22.61 14.84
N GLN A 149 4.09 22.54 16.00
CA GLN A 149 4.72 22.62 17.32
C GLN A 149 5.68 21.45 17.60
N CYS A 150 5.51 20.33 16.91
CA CYS A 150 6.42 19.19 16.96
C CYS A 150 7.65 19.36 16.05
N GLY A 151 7.93 20.56 15.51
CA GLY A 151 9.14 20.83 14.72
C GLY A 151 9.03 20.46 13.25
N PHE A 152 7.80 20.41 12.71
CA PHE A 152 7.56 20.18 11.29
C PHE A 152 7.14 21.47 10.59
N GLU A 153 7.53 21.61 9.32
CA GLU A 153 7.17 22.73 8.46
C GLU A 153 6.27 22.26 7.33
N LEU A 154 5.26 23.07 6.99
CA LEU A 154 4.34 22.75 5.91
C LEU A 154 5.06 22.86 4.57
N GLY A 155 5.22 21.73 3.89
CA GLY A 155 5.86 21.63 2.57
C GLY A 155 4.88 21.70 1.39
N SER A 156 3.57 21.59 1.63
CA SER A 156 2.53 21.69 0.60
C SER A 156 1.90 23.09 0.52
N ASN A 157 1.25 23.40 -0.61
CA ASN A 157 0.46 24.62 -0.74
C ASN A 157 -0.78 24.54 0.16
N GLU A 158 -1.01 25.55 1.00
CA GLU A 158 -2.09 25.50 2.00
C GLU A 158 -3.49 25.45 1.39
N ALA A 159 -3.75 26.19 0.30
CA ALA A 159 -5.06 26.23 -0.34
C ALA A 159 -5.41 24.87 -0.98
N GLU A 160 -4.45 24.29 -1.70
CA GLU A 160 -4.58 22.93 -2.24
C GLU A 160 -4.75 21.90 -1.11
N SER A 161 -3.98 22.02 -0.03
CA SER A 161 -4.06 21.11 1.12
C SER A 161 -5.43 21.14 1.79
N ARG A 162 -6.07 22.33 1.88
CA ARG A 162 -7.43 22.49 2.40
C ARG A 162 -8.48 21.82 1.51
N GLU A 163 -8.39 22.00 0.19
CA GLU A 163 -9.30 21.35 -0.76
C GLU A 163 -9.16 19.83 -0.71
N LEU A 164 -7.91 19.34 -0.70
CA LEU A 164 -7.59 17.93 -0.67
C LEU A 164 -7.72 17.29 0.71
N GLN A 165 -7.85 18.08 1.79
CA GLN A 165 -7.76 17.59 3.17
C GLN A 165 -6.49 16.74 3.40
N GLU A 166 -5.38 17.16 2.79
CA GLU A 166 -4.08 16.46 2.78
C GLU A 166 -2.98 17.51 2.98
N TYR A 167 -2.19 17.39 4.05
CA TYR A 167 -1.13 18.34 4.39
C TYR A 167 0.20 17.60 4.54
N LYS A 168 1.22 18.09 3.84
CA LYS A 168 2.56 17.48 3.83
C LYS A 168 3.49 18.26 4.72
N TRP A 169 3.97 17.61 5.78
CA TRP A 169 4.79 18.20 6.81
C TRP A 169 6.18 17.57 6.78
N LEU A 170 7.20 18.40 6.55
CA LEU A 170 8.60 17.98 6.53
C LEU A 170 9.25 18.32 7.87
N GLU A 171 10.03 17.39 8.41
CA GLU A 171 10.79 17.66 9.62
C GLU A 171 11.85 18.75 9.34
N LYS A 172 11.95 19.73 10.24
CA LYS A 172 12.72 20.97 10.02
C LYS A 172 14.22 20.74 9.84
N GLU A 173 14.80 19.82 10.58
CA GLU A 173 16.23 19.51 10.55
C GLU A 173 16.55 18.35 9.61
N ASN A 174 15.54 17.54 9.26
CA ASN A 174 15.66 16.42 8.34
C ASN A 174 14.45 16.32 7.40
N SER A 175 14.52 17.04 6.29
CA SER A 175 13.46 17.08 5.26
C SER A 175 13.22 15.74 4.53
N SER A 176 13.99 14.68 4.83
CA SER A 176 13.67 13.32 4.36
C SER A 176 12.56 12.65 5.18
N LEU A 177 12.16 13.22 6.32
CA LEU A 177 11.10 12.71 7.17
C LEU A 177 9.79 13.43 6.87
N LEU A 178 8.83 12.70 6.32
CA LEU A 178 7.53 13.21 5.89
C LEU A 178 6.41 12.70 6.81
N ILE A 179 5.57 13.63 7.28
CA ILE A 179 4.29 13.33 7.91
C ILE A 179 3.21 13.85 6.98
N GLU A 180 2.23 13.02 6.64
CA GLU A 180 1.05 13.43 5.89
C GLU A 180 -0.16 13.43 6.82
N LEU A 181 -0.80 14.59 7.00
CA LEU A 181 -2.07 14.69 7.73
C LEU A 181 -3.23 14.62 6.75
N HIS A 182 -4.17 13.73 7.02
CA HIS A 182 -5.33 13.46 6.18
C HIS A 182 -6.63 13.68 6.96
N GLY A 183 -7.62 14.32 6.33
CA GLY A 183 -9.03 14.28 6.78
C GLY A 183 -9.80 13.10 6.19
N ASN A 184 -9.33 12.59 5.05
CA ASN A 184 -9.88 11.43 4.36
C ASN A 184 -8.77 10.72 3.59
N LEU A 185 -8.79 9.38 3.54
CA LEU A 185 -7.82 8.61 2.75
C LEU A 185 -8.06 8.66 1.24
N VAL A 186 -9.16 9.29 0.81
CA VAL A 186 -9.52 9.48 -0.59
C VAL A 186 -9.25 10.93 -0.98
N HIS A 187 -8.11 11.20 -1.60
CA HIS A 187 -7.69 12.57 -1.95
C HIS A 187 -8.42 13.12 -3.17
N ASP A 188 -8.83 12.28 -4.12
CA ASP A 188 -9.54 12.72 -5.34
C ASP A 188 -10.98 13.17 -4.99
N THR A 189 -11.27 14.46 -5.09
CA THR A 189 -12.58 15.07 -4.78
C THR A 189 -13.71 14.50 -5.65
N GLY A 190 -13.42 14.11 -6.88
CA GLY A 190 -14.37 13.44 -7.77
C GLY A 190 -14.74 12.05 -7.28
N MET A 191 -13.80 11.33 -6.66
CA MET A 191 -14.04 10.02 -6.06
C MET A 191 -14.70 10.07 -4.68
N ARG A 192 -14.45 11.14 -3.89
CA ARG A 192 -15.09 11.34 -2.57
C ARG A 192 -16.61 11.35 -2.61
N ARG A 193 -17.20 11.66 -3.77
CA ARG A 193 -18.66 11.57 -3.97
C ARG A 193 -19.21 10.15 -3.88
N ARG A 194 -18.36 9.14 -4.12
CA ARG A 194 -18.74 7.72 -4.11
C ARG A 194 -18.12 6.96 -2.94
N LEU A 195 -16.86 7.22 -2.64
CA LEU A 195 -16.15 6.49 -1.60
C LEU A 195 -15.46 7.42 -0.61
N SER A 196 -15.55 7.08 0.67
CA SER A 196 -14.99 7.84 1.78
C SER A 196 -14.38 6.87 2.77
N LEU A 197 -13.16 7.16 3.22
CA LEU A 197 -12.55 6.44 4.33
C LEU A 197 -11.87 7.45 5.23
N GLY A 198 -12.67 8.11 6.06
CA GLY A 198 -12.25 9.04 7.09
C GLY A 198 -12.10 8.39 8.45
N PHE A 199 -11.81 9.22 9.45
CA PHE A 199 -11.59 8.78 10.82
C PHE A 199 -12.82 8.10 11.43
N ARG A 200 -14.02 8.65 11.19
CA ARG A 200 -15.29 8.10 11.73
C ARG A 200 -15.67 6.77 11.09
N GLU A 201 -15.49 6.64 9.78
CA GLU A 201 -15.75 5.38 9.08
C GLU A 201 -14.84 4.27 9.63
N LEU A 202 -13.55 4.57 9.83
CA LEU A 202 -12.63 3.60 10.42
C LEU A 202 -12.99 3.22 11.87
N GLN A 203 -13.42 4.17 12.70
CA GLN A 203 -13.92 3.86 14.04
C GLN A 203 -15.14 2.94 14.00
N THR A 204 -16.04 3.16 13.05
CA THR A 204 -17.24 2.34 12.86
C THR A 204 -16.86 0.91 12.45
N ILE A 205 -15.90 0.76 11.53
CA ILE A 205 -15.41 -0.56 11.09
C ILE A 205 -14.76 -1.32 12.25
N ASP A 206 -13.98 -0.63 13.08
CA ASP A 206 -13.27 -1.25 14.19
C ASP A 206 -14.18 -1.65 15.37
N GLY A 207 -15.40 -1.10 15.47
CA GLY A 207 -16.39 -1.49 16.47
C GLY A 207 -15.91 -1.35 17.92
N GLY A 208 -15.12 -0.30 18.21
CA GLY A 208 -14.55 -0.03 19.53
C GLY A 208 -13.16 -0.63 19.78
N GLN A 209 -12.61 -1.39 18.83
CA GLN A 209 -11.19 -1.75 18.80
C GLN A 209 -10.39 -0.73 17.96
N THR A 210 -9.11 -0.99 17.72
CA THR A 210 -8.30 -0.22 16.76
C THR A 210 -7.47 -1.20 15.94
N ASP A 211 -7.35 -0.94 14.64
CA ASP A 211 -6.57 -1.77 13.70
C ASP A 211 -7.10 -3.20 13.60
N THR A 212 -8.42 -3.37 13.53
CA THR A 212 -9.02 -4.69 13.23
C THR A 212 -8.59 -5.16 11.83
N PRO A 213 -8.53 -6.49 11.58
CA PRO A 213 -8.20 -7.01 10.26
C PRO A 213 -9.06 -6.45 9.12
N ALA A 214 -10.36 -6.24 9.37
CA ALA A 214 -11.27 -5.63 8.40
C ALA A 214 -10.91 -4.16 8.10
N ALA A 215 -10.58 -3.35 9.11
CA ALA A 215 -10.13 -1.97 8.90
C ALA A 215 -8.79 -1.92 8.16
N LEU A 216 -7.81 -2.76 8.55
CA LEU A 216 -6.49 -2.79 7.90
C LEU A 216 -6.59 -3.15 6.41
N LEU A 217 -7.40 -4.15 6.06
CA LEU A 217 -7.61 -4.53 4.67
C LEU A 217 -8.40 -3.45 3.89
N THR A 218 -9.39 -2.82 4.51
CA THR A 218 -10.10 -1.66 3.92
C THR A 218 -9.12 -0.53 3.57
N ILE A 219 -8.22 -0.18 4.48
CA ILE A 219 -7.16 0.82 4.24
C ILE A 219 -6.25 0.38 3.09
N ALA A 220 -5.81 -0.88 3.05
CA ALA A 220 -4.92 -1.39 2.00
C ALA A 220 -5.58 -1.32 0.61
N ILE A 221 -6.88 -1.61 0.52
CA ILE A 221 -7.66 -1.50 -0.72
C ILE A 221 -7.78 -0.06 -1.20
N VAL A 222 -8.13 0.87 -0.30
CA VAL A 222 -8.22 2.30 -0.64
C VAL A 222 -6.86 2.86 -1.05
N HIS A 223 -5.79 2.44 -0.38
CA HIS A 223 -4.43 2.83 -0.77
C HIS A 223 -4.06 2.31 -2.17
N ALA A 224 -4.38 1.05 -2.47
CA ALA A 224 -4.05 0.42 -3.75
C ALA A 224 -4.81 1.04 -4.94
N ALA A 225 -6.14 1.21 -4.81
CA ALA A 225 -7.01 1.59 -5.92
C ALA A 225 -7.53 3.05 -5.86
N GLY A 226 -7.66 3.62 -4.67
CA GLY A 226 -8.08 5.00 -4.44
C GLY A 226 -6.95 6.00 -4.66
N GLY A 227 -5.83 5.81 -3.94
CA GLY A 227 -4.68 6.72 -3.97
C GLY A 227 -3.73 6.45 -5.15
N HIS A 228 -3.12 5.27 -5.21
CA HIS A 228 -1.92 5.10 -6.03
C HIS A 228 -2.07 4.29 -7.33
N LYS A 229 -3.30 3.99 -7.74
CA LYS A 229 -3.64 3.32 -9.01
C LYS A 229 -2.68 2.17 -9.33
N PHE A 230 -2.42 1.25 -8.41
CA PHE A 230 -1.64 0.04 -8.73
C PHE A 230 -0.22 0.34 -9.30
N HIS A 231 0.47 1.41 -8.86
CA HIS A 231 1.79 1.74 -9.42
C HIS A 231 2.95 0.81 -8.98
N ARG A 232 2.77 0.03 -7.90
CA ARG A 232 3.78 -0.90 -7.33
C ARG A 232 3.17 -2.23 -6.91
N LEU A 233 3.97 -3.30 -6.92
CA LEU A 233 3.54 -4.64 -6.47
C LEU A 233 3.28 -4.66 -4.96
N GLN A 234 4.03 -3.88 -4.18
CA GLN A 234 3.88 -3.72 -2.73
C GLN A 234 2.42 -3.50 -2.30
N LEU A 235 1.64 -2.75 -3.08
CA LEU A 235 0.22 -2.50 -2.79
C LEU A 235 -0.62 -3.77 -2.80
N CYS A 236 -0.33 -4.71 -3.71
CA CYS A 236 -0.98 -6.02 -3.73
C CYS A 236 -0.44 -6.94 -2.64
N VAL A 237 0.83 -6.76 -2.21
CA VAL A 237 1.38 -7.49 -1.06
C VAL A 237 0.70 -7.05 0.24
N ASP A 238 0.47 -5.74 0.45
CA ASP A 238 -0.27 -5.22 1.61
C ASP A 238 -1.67 -5.83 1.68
N VAL A 239 -2.36 -5.93 0.53
CA VAL A 239 -3.68 -6.57 0.41
C VAL A 239 -3.61 -8.07 0.71
N LEU A 240 -2.60 -8.77 0.18
CA LEU A 240 -2.40 -10.20 0.44
C LEU A 240 -2.20 -10.47 1.94
N GLN A 241 -1.37 -9.65 2.59
CA GLN A 241 -1.15 -9.77 4.04
C GLN A 241 -2.39 -9.39 4.84
N GLY A 242 -3.13 -8.36 4.44
CA GLY A 242 -4.43 -8.00 5.04
C GLY A 242 -5.46 -9.13 4.91
N LEU A 243 -5.52 -9.80 3.77
CA LEU A 243 -6.37 -10.97 3.56
C LEU A 243 -6.00 -12.14 4.49
N ARG A 244 -4.71 -12.39 4.69
CA ARG A 244 -4.22 -13.43 5.62
C ARG A 244 -4.49 -13.10 7.08
N ALA A 245 -4.56 -11.81 7.42
CA ALA A 245 -4.93 -11.35 8.76
C ALA A 245 -6.40 -11.58 9.09
N LEU A 246 -7.29 -11.71 8.10
CA LEU A 246 -8.68 -12.14 8.31
C LEU A 246 -8.71 -13.63 8.65
N LYS A 247 -9.13 -13.98 9.85
CA LYS A 247 -9.14 -15.36 10.38
C LYS A 247 -10.54 -15.95 10.54
N SER A 248 -11.59 -15.13 10.54
CA SER A 248 -12.96 -15.61 10.77
C SER A 248 -13.99 -15.11 9.74
N PRO A 249 -15.11 -15.84 9.55
CA PRO A 249 -16.23 -15.38 8.72
C PRO A 249 -16.84 -14.06 9.20
N GLU A 250 -16.82 -13.79 10.51
CA GLU A 250 -17.32 -12.53 11.08
C GLU A 250 -16.43 -11.35 10.67
N GLU A 251 -15.12 -11.53 10.61
CA GLU A 251 -14.20 -10.51 10.12
C GLU A 251 -14.38 -10.26 8.61
N GLU A 252 -14.63 -11.32 7.82
CA GLU A 252 -14.99 -11.17 6.41
C GLU A 252 -16.32 -10.43 6.24
N ALA A 253 -17.32 -10.74 7.06
CA ALA A 253 -18.60 -10.02 7.05
C ALA A 253 -18.41 -8.54 7.39
N ARG A 254 -17.57 -8.22 8.38
CA ARG A 254 -17.19 -6.84 8.71
C ARG A 254 -16.48 -6.13 7.55
N LEU A 255 -15.59 -6.79 6.82
CA LEU A 255 -14.97 -6.21 5.62
C LEU A 255 -16.01 -5.91 4.54
N LEU A 256 -16.92 -6.85 4.26
CA LEU A 256 -17.95 -6.66 3.24
C LEU A 256 -18.89 -5.50 3.63
N GLU A 257 -19.21 -5.40 4.92
CA GLU A 257 -20.01 -4.30 5.44
C GLU A 257 -19.28 -2.95 5.39
N ALA A 258 -18.00 -2.93 5.79
CA ALA A 258 -17.13 -1.79 5.63
C ALA A 258 -17.11 -1.33 4.17
N ALA A 259 -17.02 -2.25 3.22
CA ALA A 259 -16.97 -1.92 1.80
C ALA A 259 -18.26 -1.29 1.28
N ARG A 260 -19.42 -1.71 1.78
CA ARG A 260 -20.71 -1.09 1.45
C ARG A 260 -20.83 0.29 2.08
N MET A 261 -20.56 0.39 3.38
CA MET A 261 -20.65 1.63 4.16
C MET A 261 -19.75 2.73 3.58
N THR A 262 -18.55 2.37 3.15
CA THR A 262 -17.55 3.31 2.61
C THR A 262 -17.61 3.46 1.09
N GLY A 263 -18.49 2.73 0.40
CA GLY A 263 -18.67 2.81 -1.06
C GLY A 263 -17.52 2.22 -1.90
N ILE A 264 -16.63 1.42 -1.31
CA ILE A 264 -15.43 0.86 -1.95
C ILE A 264 -15.65 -0.53 -2.58
N GLU A 265 -16.89 -0.99 -2.77
CA GLU A 265 -17.16 -2.34 -3.31
C GLU A 265 -16.47 -2.61 -4.67
N LEU A 266 -16.40 -1.60 -5.54
CA LEU A 266 -15.69 -1.69 -6.83
C LEU A 266 -14.19 -1.92 -6.61
N GLU A 267 -13.57 -1.12 -5.73
CA GLU A 267 -12.17 -1.21 -5.36
C GLU A 267 -11.86 -2.56 -4.72
N LEU A 268 -12.67 -2.99 -3.74
CA LEU A 268 -12.55 -4.28 -3.05
C LEU A 268 -12.57 -5.44 -4.06
N ALA A 269 -13.59 -5.50 -4.92
CA ALA A 269 -13.72 -6.57 -5.90
C ALA A 269 -12.57 -6.58 -6.93
N THR A 270 -12.09 -5.41 -7.33
CA THR A 270 -11.01 -5.29 -8.33
C THR A 270 -9.65 -5.65 -7.72
N VAL A 271 -9.33 -5.09 -6.56
CA VAL A 271 -8.05 -5.27 -5.86
C VAL A 271 -7.88 -6.71 -5.40
N LEU A 272 -8.91 -7.33 -4.82
CA LEU A 272 -8.86 -8.74 -4.42
C LEU A 272 -8.74 -9.67 -5.63
N ASN A 273 -9.43 -9.37 -6.74
CA ASN A 273 -9.33 -10.20 -7.95
C ASN A 273 -7.93 -10.18 -8.55
N VAL A 274 -7.31 -9.00 -8.72
CA VAL A 274 -5.95 -8.91 -9.28
C VAL A 274 -4.92 -9.50 -8.32
N THR A 275 -5.06 -9.28 -7.01
CA THR A 275 -4.17 -9.86 -5.99
C THR A 275 -4.28 -11.38 -5.97
N GLY A 276 -5.50 -11.92 -6.00
CA GLY A 276 -5.76 -13.36 -6.06
C GLY A 276 -5.15 -14.02 -7.30
N ARG A 277 -5.27 -13.38 -8.46
CA ARG A 277 -4.67 -13.87 -9.72
C ARG A 277 -3.14 -13.79 -9.73
N LEU A 278 -2.57 -12.73 -9.15
CA LEU A 278 -1.12 -12.57 -9.06
C LEU A 278 -0.49 -13.66 -8.18
N PHE A 279 -1.02 -13.83 -6.96
CA PHE A 279 -0.41 -14.69 -5.94
C PHE A 279 -1.03 -16.10 -5.86
N GLY A 280 -2.01 -16.41 -6.71
CA GLY A 280 -2.73 -17.69 -6.66
C GLY A 280 -3.61 -17.85 -5.41
N ALA A 281 -4.05 -16.75 -4.79
CA ALA A 281 -4.84 -16.78 -3.57
C ALA A 281 -6.34 -16.95 -3.87
N ALA A 282 -6.82 -18.19 -3.86
CA ALA A 282 -8.23 -18.54 -4.14
C ALA A 282 -9.22 -17.78 -3.26
N ARG A 283 -8.95 -17.69 -1.95
CA ARG A 283 -9.78 -16.94 -0.99
C ARG A 283 -9.97 -15.47 -1.36
N ALA A 284 -8.99 -14.84 -2.00
CA ALA A 284 -9.12 -13.47 -2.48
C ALA A 284 -10.17 -13.38 -3.60
N ILE A 285 -10.16 -14.34 -4.53
CA ILE A 285 -11.11 -14.42 -5.63
C ILE A 285 -12.52 -14.70 -5.09
N GLU A 286 -12.65 -15.64 -4.16
CA GLU A 286 -13.92 -15.97 -3.52
C GLU A 286 -14.56 -14.75 -2.84
N LEU A 287 -13.79 -13.98 -2.06
CA LEU A 287 -14.29 -12.75 -1.45
C LEU A 287 -14.62 -11.68 -2.49
N ALA A 288 -13.83 -11.54 -3.55
CA ALA A 288 -14.12 -10.61 -4.64
C ALA A 288 -15.44 -10.94 -5.36
N ASP A 289 -15.79 -12.23 -5.46
CA ASP A 289 -16.98 -12.71 -6.15
C ASP A 289 -18.24 -12.69 -5.27
N ARG A 290 -18.11 -12.47 -3.95
CA ARG A 290 -19.24 -12.14 -3.06
C ARG A 290 -19.81 -10.74 -3.32
N ILE A 291 -19.05 -9.85 -3.96
CA ILE A 291 -19.56 -8.55 -4.39
C ILE A 291 -20.34 -8.74 -5.69
N LYS A 292 -21.64 -8.38 -5.66
CA LYS A 292 -22.52 -8.48 -6.84
C LYS A 292 -21.86 -7.78 -8.04
N PRO A 293 -21.58 -8.49 -9.14
CA PRO A 293 -20.87 -7.91 -10.27
C PRO A 293 -21.80 -6.99 -11.07
N ASP A 294 -21.38 -5.74 -11.27
CA ASP A 294 -21.99 -4.83 -12.24
C ASP A 294 -21.03 -4.59 -13.42
N LEU A 295 -21.47 -3.77 -14.39
CA LEU A 295 -20.68 -3.46 -15.58
C LEU A 295 -19.33 -2.82 -15.22
N SER A 296 -19.30 -1.94 -14.21
CA SER A 296 -18.07 -1.28 -13.76
C SER A 296 -17.07 -2.26 -13.17
N ILE A 297 -17.53 -3.22 -12.35
CA ILE A 297 -16.67 -4.27 -11.78
C ILE A 297 -16.13 -5.18 -12.88
N ARG A 298 -16.96 -5.58 -13.85
CA ARG A 298 -16.51 -6.42 -14.97
C ARG A 298 -15.45 -5.71 -15.82
N LEU A 299 -15.67 -4.43 -16.12
CA LEU A 299 -14.73 -3.61 -16.88
C LEU A 299 -13.43 -3.37 -16.08
N ALA A 300 -13.52 -3.11 -14.78
CA ALA A 300 -12.35 -2.95 -13.92
C ALA A 300 -11.51 -4.24 -13.82
N LYS A 301 -12.13 -5.42 -13.65
CA LYS A 301 -11.46 -6.73 -13.68
C LYS A 301 -10.76 -7.02 -15.01
N TRP A 302 -11.21 -6.41 -16.11
CA TRP A 302 -10.58 -6.49 -17.42
C TRP A 302 -9.41 -5.50 -17.58
N LEU A 303 -9.56 -4.27 -17.10
CA LEU A 303 -8.54 -3.22 -17.18
C LEU A 303 -7.34 -3.47 -16.26
N ILE A 304 -7.59 -3.97 -15.04
CA ILE A 304 -6.58 -4.13 -14.00
C ILE A 304 -6.10 -5.58 -13.97
N THR A 305 -4.91 -5.81 -14.53
CA THR A 305 -4.29 -7.14 -14.62
C THR A 305 -2.88 -7.16 -14.04
N GLY A 306 -2.37 -8.36 -13.71
CA GLY A 306 -0.99 -8.53 -13.22
C GLY A 306 0.07 -8.06 -14.22
N LYS A 307 -0.17 -8.25 -15.54
CA LYS A 307 0.73 -7.74 -16.58
C LYS A 307 0.77 -6.21 -16.59
N MET A 308 -0.37 -5.54 -16.39
CA MET A 308 -0.44 -4.08 -16.31
C MET A 308 0.38 -3.55 -15.14
N LEU A 309 0.28 -4.23 -13.99
CA LEU A 309 0.99 -3.93 -12.74
C LEU A 309 2.51 -4.02 -12.89
N LEU A 310 3.02 -5.10 -13.49
CA LEU A 310 4.46 -5.32 -13.63
C LEU A 310 5.11 -4.45 -14.72
N ARG A 311 4.32 -3.93 -15.67
CA ARG A 311 4.84 -3.21 -16.85
C ARG A 311 4.78 -1.68 -16.75
N VAL A 312 4.53 -1.13 -15.56
CA VAL A 312 4.34 0.31 -15.32
C VAL A 312 5.51 1.17 -15.81
N ASN A 313 6.73 0.67 -15.77
CA ASN A 313 7.95 1.39 -16.19
C ASN A 313 8.78 0.62 -17.25
N SER A 314 8.10 -0.22 -18.04
CA SER A 314 8.64 -0.99 -19.16
C SER A 314 8.44 -0.26 -20.50
N ARG A 315 8.84 -0.90 -21.61
CA ARG A 315 8.51 -0.43 -22.98
C ARG A 315 6.99 -0.28 -23.21
N ASP A 316 6.17 -1.08 -22.53
CA ASP A 316 4.70 -1.05 -22.60
C ASP A 316 4.04 0.00 -21.67
N LYS A 317 4.81 0.92 -21.07
CA LYS A 317 4.32 1.91 -20.07
C LYS A 317 3.07 2.67 -20.51
N MET A 318 2.92 2.94 -21.81
CA MET A 318 1.79 3.70 -22.35
C MET A 318 0.47 2.93 -22.18
N ARG A 319 0.45 1.63 -22.49
CA ARG A 319 -0.74 0.77 -22.33
C ARG A 319 -1.14 0.62 -20.86
N SER A 320 -0.14 0.48 -19.98
CA SER A 320 -0.37 0.40 -18.54
C SER A 320 -0.93 1.71 -17.96
N ARG A 321 -0.43 2.87 -18.41
CA ARG A 321 -0.99 4.18 -18.05
C ARG A 321 -2.44 4.33 -18.53
N LEU A 322 -2.70 4.05 -19.80
CA LEU A 322 -4.06 4.14 -20.38
C LEU A 322 -5.07 3.26 -19.63
N SER A 323 -4.70 2.04 -19.26
CA SER A 323 -5.58 1.13 -18.52
C SER A 323 -5.93 1.68 -17.12
N ARG A 324 -4.95 2.30 -16.44
CA ARG A 324 -5.16 2.92 -15.11
C ARG A 324 -6.00 4.19 -15.19
N ASP A 325 -5.82 4.99 -16.23
CA ASP A 325 -6.62 6.20 -16.43
C ASP A 325 -8.05 5.83 -16.84
N ALA A 326 -8.23 4.81 -17.68
CA ALA A 326 -9.55 4.23 -17.96
C ALA A 326 -10.21 3.72 -16.67
N PHE A 327 -9.46 3.02 -15.80
CA PHE A 327 -10.00 2.59 -14.51
C PHE A 327 -10.41 3.78 -13.62
N ARG A 328 -9.63 4.87 -13.60
CA ARG A 328 -10.01 6.09 -12.88
C ARG A 328 -11.30 6.71 -13.42
N TRP A 329 -11.51 6.67 -14.73
CA TRP A 329 -12.79 7.06 -15.34
C TRP A 329 -13.95 6.16 -14.89
N VAL A 330 -13.76 4.83 -14.89
CA VAL A 330 -14.75 3.88 -14.36
C VAL A 330 -15.07 4.18 -12.90
N GLN A 331 -14.07 4.46 -12.07
CA GLN A 331 -14.26 4.81 -10.65
C GLN A 331 -15.09 6.07 -10.44
N ARG A 332 -14.94 7.08 -11.32
CA ARG A 332 -15.69 8.36 -11.26
C ARG A 332 -17.11 8.23 -11.80
N LEU A 333 -17.35 7.35 -12.77
CA LEU A 333 -18.66 7.14 -13.41
C LEU A 333 -19.52 6.09 -12.70
N ALA A 334 -18.90 5.21 -11.91
CA ALA A 334 -19.63 4.23 -11.11
C ALA A 334 -20.60 4.94 -10.16
N ARG A 335 -21.83 4.44 -10.06
CA ARG A 335 -22.83 4.98 -9.14
C ARG A 335 -22.57 4.46 -7.72
N PRO A 336 -22.66 5.30 -6.68
CA PRO A 336 -22.66 4.82 -5.30
C PRO A 336 -23.85 3.87 -5.11
N ARG A 337 -23.61 2.75 -4.43
CA ARG A 337 -24.72 1.89 -4.00
C ARG A 337 -25.31 2.49 -2.73
N PRO A 338 -26.65 2.56 -2.62
CA PRO A 338 -27.27 3.07 -1.40
C PRO A 338 -26.92 2.17 -0.23
N TYR A 339 -26.44 2.78 0.85
CA TYR A 339 -26.22 2.14 2.13
C TYR A 339 -27.28 2.65 3.11
N PRO A 340 -28.07 1.76 3.76
CA PRO A 340 -29.05 2.21 4.74
C PRO A 340 -28.31 2.88 5.90
N ALA A 341 -28.77 4.08 6.27
CA ALA A 341 -28.22 4.86 7.38
C ALA A 341 -28.51 4.22 8.74
#